data_AF-A0A5D0UW86-F1
#
_entry.id   AF-A0A5D0UW86-F1
#
_cell.length_a   1.000
_cell.length_b   1.000
_cell.length_c   1.000
_cell.angle_alpha   90.00
_cell.angle_beta   90.00
_cell.angle_gamma   90.00
#
_symmetry.space_group_name_H-M   'P 1'
#
loop_
_entity.id
_entity.type
_entity.pdbx_description
1 polymer ?
#
loop_
_entity_poly.entity_id
_entity_poly.type
_entity_poly.pdbx_seq_one_letter_code
_entity_poly.pdbx_strand_id
1 'polypeptide(L)'
;MTAPDDKTTNGGVPVPVPPAGATSGAPAEHPPSSPAGRGMFGIHGTGDVSGFGGLVRQRSAIEDSPRPYGGYFDEVRDALEEAYPAFADAIEKVVVDRGELTLHVRPERIAEVCQVMRDDLALRFELCSSVSGVDYLGADERRLHVVYQLTSMTYRRRVRLEAAVSAEDPHLPSVTSVYPTADWQERETYDMFGIVFDGHPNLTRILMPDDWEGHPQRKDYPLGGVPVEYKGAEIPPPDKRRSYQ
;
A
#
# COMPACT_ATOMS: atom_id res chain seq x y z
N MET A 1 35.58 -63.77 30.95
CA MET A 1 35.62 -63.37 29.52
C MET A 1 34.18 -63.05 29.15
N THR A 2 33.77 -61.83 29.48
CA THR A 2 32.43 -61.29 29.19
C THR A 2 32.59 -59.77 29.21
N ALA A 3 32.55 -59.14 28.04
CA ALA A 3 32.57 -57.69 27.89
C ALA A 3 31.10 -57.20 27.74
N PRO A 4 30.70 -56.08 28.36
CA PRO A 4 29.37 -55.53 28.21
C PRO A 4 29.25 -54.69 26.93
N ASP A 5 28.02 -54.65 26.42
CA ASP A 5 27.58 -53.85 25.28
C ASP A 5 27.79 -52.36 25.49
N ASP A 6 28.59 -51.72 24.63
CA ASP A 6 28.60 -50.27 24.45
C ASP A 6 28.76 -49.94 22.96
N LYS A 7 27.63 -49.65 22.31
CA LYS A 7 27.57 -48.88 21.06
C LYS A 7 26.28 -48.06 21.02
N THR A 8 26.27 -46.94 21.74
CA THR A 8 25.39 -45.81 21.40
C THR A 8 25.84 -45.19 20.07
N THR A 9 25.22 -45.56 18.96
CA THR A 9 25.35 -44.84 17.69
C THR A 9 24.49 -43.58 17.71
N ASN A 10 25.11 -42.46 18.10
CA ASN A 10 24.63 -41.10 17.84
C ASN A 10 24.59 -40.85 16.33
N GLY A 11 23.41 -40.98 15.72
CA GLY A 11 23.14 -40.66 14.32
C GLY A 11 22.40 -39.33 14.12
N GLY A 12 22.59 -38.35 15.01
CA GLY A 12 22.00 -37.02 14.88
C GLY A 12 22.94 -36.07 14.14
N VAL A 13 22.47 -35.48 13.03
CA VAL A 13 23.16 -34.36 12.37
C VAL A 13 23.30 -33.23 13.39
N PRO A 14 24.51 -32.71 13.66
CA PRO A 14 24.69 -31.62 14.61
C PRO A 14 24.00 -30.36 14.06
N VAL A 15 22.98 -29.89 14.77
CA VAL A 15 22.37 -28.58 14.55
C VAL A 15 23.44 -27.53 14.87
N PRO A 16 23.82 -26.65 13.94
CA PRO A 16 24.73 -25.56 14.29
C PRO A 16 24.03 -24.67 15.32
N VAL A 17 24.71 -24.43 16.44
CA VAL A 17 24.32 -23.42 17.43
C VAL A 17 24.11 -22.10 16.66
N PRO A 18 22.95 -21.44 16.78
CA PRO A 18 22.74 -20.16 16.12
C PRO A 18 23.82 -19.18 16.62
N PRO A 19 24.43 -18.38 15.73
CA PRO A 19 25.43 -17.40 16.17
C PRO A 19 24.79 -16.50 17.23
N ALA A 20 25.44 -16.41 18.39
CA ALA A 20 25.07 -15.47 19.43
C ALA A 20 25.12 -14.06 18.84
N GLY A 21 23.95 -13.47 18.59
CA GLY A 21 23.80 -12.18 17.93
C GLY A 21 22.46 -11.97 17.21
N ALA A 22 21.72 -13.04 16.89
CA ALA A 22 20.39 -12.93 16.26
C ALA A 22 19.26 -13.16 17.28
N THR A 23 19.16 -12.30 18.29
CA THR A 23 17.91 -12.18 19.05
C THR A 23 16.97 -11.25 18.29
N SER A 24 15.78 -11.73 17.95
CA SER A 24 14.64 -10.98 17.39
C SER A 24 14.05 -9.97 18.39
N GLY A 25 14.91 -9.28 19.13
CA GLY A 25 14.58 -8.42 20.26
C GLY A 25 15.08 -6.99 20.09
N ALA A 26 15.45 -6.57 18.88
CA ALA A 26 15.47 -5.14 18.62
C ALA A 26 14.02 -4.70 18.49
N PRO A 27 13.51 -3.78 19.34
CA PRO A 27 12.29 -3.08 18.97
C PRO A 27 12.56 -2.48 17.59
N ALA A 28 11.63 -2.61 16.66
CA ALA A 28 11.58 -1.71 15.54
C ALA A 28 11.27 -0.32 16.12
N GLU A 29 12.26 0.31 16.76
CA GLU A 29 12.25 1.74 16.98
C GLU A 29 12.26 2.33 15.58
N HIS A 30 11.05 2.62 15.09
CA HIS A 30 10.86 3.34 13.85
C HIS A 30 11.73 4.60 13.95
N PRO A 31 12.71 4.79 13.05
CA PRO A 31 13.45 6.03 13.05
C PRO A 31 12.42 7.16 12.93
N PRO A 32 12.53 8.23 13.72
CA PRO A 32 11.61 9.35 13.61
C PRO A 32 11.62 9.79 12.15
N SER A 33 10.44 9.81 11.55
CA SER A 33 10.20 10.34 10.22
C SER A 33 10.35 11.86 10.25
N SER A 34 11.57 12.30 10.52
CA SER A 34 11.96 13.67 10.23
C SER A 34 11.89 13.86 8.71
N PRO A 35 11.50 15.04 8.23
CA PRO A 35 11.45 15.39 6.81
C PRO A 35 12.83 15.35 6.12
N ALA A 36 13.89 14.95 6.85
CA ALA A 36 15.28 14.89 6.47
C ALA A 36 15.87 13.54 6.94
N GLY A 37 15.52 12.44 6.27
CA GLY A 37 16.20 11.16 6.48
C GLY A 37 17.63 11.24 5.94
N ARG A 38 18.63 10.91 6.78
CA ARG A 38 20.05 10.80 6.39
C ARG A 38 20.34 9.38 5.93
N GLY A 39 20.79 9.22 4.69
CA GLY A 39 21.25 7.94 4.15
C GLY A 39 20.13 6.97 3.78
N MET A 40 20.37 6.14 2.77
CA MET A 40 19.37 5.22 2.21
C MET A 40 19.34 3.85 2.91
N PHE A 41 20.38 3.51 3.67
CA PHE A 41 20.62 2.16 4.18
C PHE A 41 20.75 2.07 5.71
N GLY A 42 20.48 3.16 6.45
CA GLY A 42 20.53 3.18 7.92
C GLY A 42 21.92 2.90 8.52
N ILE A 43 22.99 2.98 7.72
CA ILE A 43 24.37 2.75 8.17
C ILE A 43 24.83 3.97 8.98
N HIS A 44 25.35 3.73 10.19
CA HIS A 44 25.89 4.77 11.07
C HIS A 44 27.40 4.58 11.26
N GLY A 45 28.16 5.68 11.22
CA GLY A 45 29.61 5.69 11.50
C GLY A 45 30.51 5.96 10.28
N THR A 46 31.82 5.81 10.46
CA THR A 46 32.87 6.17 9.49
C THR A 46 33.07 5.16 8.36
N GLY A 47 32.28 4.08 8.34
CA GLY A 47 32.40 2.96 7.40
C GLY A 47 31.34 2.94 6.29
N ASP A 48 30.59 4.03 6.08
CA ASP A 48 29.63 4.09 4.99
C ASP A 48 30.33 4.16 3.62
N VAL A 49 30.46 3.00 2.98
CA VAL A 49 30.97 2.85 1.61
C VAL A 49 29.89 3.04 0.54
N SER A 50 28.63 3.26 0.94
CA SER A 50 27.53 3.41 -0.03
C SER A 50 27.58 4.75 -0.78
N GLY A 51 28.27 5.76 -0.21
CA GLY A 51 28.31 7.13 -0.74
C GLY A 51 27.02 7.93 -0.52
N PHE A 52 26.01 7.33 0.14
CA PHE A 52 24.70 7.96 0.38
C PHE A 52 24.54 8.54 1.79
N GLY A 53 25.50 8.38 2.70
CA GLY A 53 25.39 8.85 4.10
C GLY A 53 25.25 10.37 4.28
N GLY A 54 25.63 11.15 3.26
CA GLY A 54 25.41 12.60 3.21
C GLY A 54 24.06 13.00 2.58
N LEU A 55 23.34 12.06 1.97
CA LEU A 55 22.10 12.35 1.26
C LEU A 55 20.99 12.63 2.29
N VAL A 56 20.67 13.91 2.46
CA VAL A 56 19.50 14.36 3.21
C VAL A 56 18.35 14.44 2.23
N ARG A 57 17.39 13.51 2.31
CA ARG A 57 16.17 13.62 1.52
C ARG A 57 15.23 14.58 2.23
N GLN A 58 15.23 15.85 1.80
CA GLN A 58 14.09 16.73 2.08
C GLN A 58 12.90 16.22 1.26
N ARG A 59 11.88 15.70 1.94
CA ARG A 59 10.57 15.58 1.30
C ARG A 59 10.04 17.00 1.15
N SER A 60 9.94 17.49 -0.09
CA SER A 60 9.13 18.66 -0.39
C SER A 60 7.72 18.36 0.08
N ALA A 61 7.13 19.23 0.90
CA ALA A 61 5.69 19.26 1.01
C ALA A 61 5.15 19.39 -0.42
N ILE A 62 4.15 18.59 -0.78
CA ILE A 62 3.51 18.78 -2.08
C ILE A 62 2.75 20.10 -1.91
N GLU A 63 3.09 21.13 -2.65
CA GLU A 63 2.39 22.42 -2.66
C GLU A 63 1.28 22.45 -3.71
N ASP A 64 0.36 23.40 -3.60
CA ASP A 64 -0.71 23.60 -4.56
C ASP A 64 -0.10 24.15 -5.86
N SER A 65 -0.52 23.63 -7.01
CA SER A 65 0.04 24.08 -8.28
C SER A 65 -0.52 25.45 -8.66
N PRO A 66 0.30 26.42 -9.08
CA PRO A 66 -0.22 27.72 -9.49
C PRO A 66 -0.97 27.59 -10.82
N ARG A 67 -2.06 28.36 -10.96
CA ARG A 67 -2.75 28.52 -12.24
C ARG A 67 -1.93 29.40 -13.20
N PRO A 68 -2.02 29.20 -14.52
CA PRO A 68 -2.76 28.13 -15.20
C PRO A 68 -2.05 26.77 -15.09
N TYR A 69 -2.83 25.70 -14.99
CA TYR A 69 -2.34 24.32 -14.90
C TYR A 69 -1.85 23.80 -16.26
N GLY A 70 -2.47 24.26 -17.34
CA GLY A 70 -2.14 23.90 -18.72
C GLY A 70 -2.91 22.70 -19.26
N GLY A 71 -2.94 22.58 -20.60
CA GLY A 71 -3.68 21.53 -21.28
C GLY A 71 -5.20 21.61 -21.00
N TYR A 72 -5.81 20.46 -20.71
CA TYR A 72 -7.23 20.37 -20.35
C TYR A 72 -7.48 20.49 -18.83
N PHE A 73 -6.43 20.68 -18.02
CA PHE A 73 -6.55 20.62 -16.56
C PHE A 73 -7.36 21.76 -15.98
N ASP A 74 -7.17 22.98 -16.48
CA ASP A 74 -7.99 24.13 -16.11
C ASP A 74 -9.46 23.90 -16.45
N GLU A 75 -9.77 23.36 -17.64
CA GLU A 75 -11.15 23.05 -18.03
C GLU A 75 -11.80 22.01 -17.12
N VAL A 76 -11.08 20.95 -16.75
CA VAL A 76 -11.61 19.91 -15.85
C VAL A 76 -11.86 20.46 -14.45
N ARG A 77 -10.93 21.26 -13.92
CA ARG A 77 -11.10 21.89 -12.61
C ARG A 77 -12.26 22.87 -12.62
N ASP A 78 -12.37 23.72 -13.63
CA ASP A 78 -13.40 24.75 -13.72
C ASP A 78 -14.79 24.10 -13.96
N ALA A 79 -14.87 23.06 -14.80
CA ALA A 79 -16.11 22.30 -14.98
C ALA A 79 -16.53 21.57 -13.70
N LEU A 80 -15.59 21.04 -12.91
CA LEU A 80 -15.89 20.42 -11.62
C LEU A 80 -16.35 21.46 -10.59
N GLU A 81 -15.77 22.66 -10.57
CA GLU A 81 -16.23 23.75 -9.71
C GLU A 81 -17.65 24.20 -10.08
N GLU A 82 -17.97 24.28 -11.38
CA GLU A 82 -19.31 24.63 -11.85
C GLU A 82 -20.35 23.55 -11.53
N ALA A 83 -20.00 22.27 -11.76
CA ALA A 83 -20.91 21.14 -11.57
C ALA A 83 -21.11 20.78 -10.09
N TYR A 84 -20.18 21.15 -9.20
CA TYR A 84 -20.22 20.79 -7.79
C TYR A 84 -20.15 22.02 -6.87
N PRO A 85 -21.30 22.55 -6.39
CA PRO A 85 -21.35 23.76 -5.58
C PRO A 85 -20.52 23.72 -4.28
N ALA A 86 -20.26 22.52 -3.75
CA ALA A 86 -19.42 22.31 -2.56
C ALA A 86 -17.94 22.06 -2.91
N PHE A 87 -17.48 22.44 -4.10
CA PHE A 87 -16.09 22.26 -4.57
C PHE A 87 -15.05 22.76 -3.57
N ALA A 88 -15.24 23.97 -3.03
CA ALA A 88 -14.30 24.57 -2.09
C ALA A 88 -14.24 23.83 -0.72
N ASP A 89 -15.29 23.08 -0.37
CA ASP A 89 -15.30 22.24 0.82
C ASP A 89 -14.64 20.88 0.53
N ALA A 90 -14.89 20.29 -0.64
CA ALA A 90 -14.41 18.94 -0.96
C ALA A 90 -12.97 18.86 -1.46
N ILE A 91 -12.48 19.83 -2.22
CA ILE A 91 -11.13 19.79 -2.79
C ILE A 91 -10.17 20.54 -1.87
N GLU A 92 -9.27 19.80 -1.21
CA GLU A 92 -8.28 20.38 -0.31
C GLU A 92 -7.12 21.00 -1.11
N LYS A 93 -6.77 20.41 -2.27
CA LYS A 93 -5.57 20.78 -3.01
C LYS A 93 -5.56 20.29 -4.46
N VAL A 94 -4.91 21.02 -5.35
CA VAL A 94 -4.75 20.66 -6.76
C VAL A 94 -3.27 20.59 -7.15
N VAL A 95 -2.84 19.45 -7.67
CA VAL A 95 -1.43 19.22 -8.01
C VAL A 95 -1.31 18.80 -9.45
N VAL A 96 -0.44 19.47 -10.18
CA VAL A 96 0.00 19.06 -11.51
C VAL A 96 1.46 18.70 -11.44
N ASP A 97 1.77 17.42 -11.53
CA ASP A 97 3.14 16.91 -11.60
C ASP A 97 3.31 16.07 -12.87
N ARG A 98 4.42 16.29 -13.59
CA ARG A 98 4.81 15.54 -14.79
C ARG A 98 3.68 15.31 -15.82
N GLY A 99 2.77 16.27 -15.95
CA GLY A 99 1.66 16.21 -16.92
C GLY A 99 0.46 15.37 -16.45
N GLU A 100 0.29 15.17 -15.14
CA GLU A 100 -0.90 14.56 -14.55
C GLU A 100 -1.55 15.49 -13.54
N LEU A 101 -2.87 15.68 -13.66
CA LEU A 101 -3.69 16.41 -12.70
C LEU A 101 -4.14 15.48 -11.57
N THR A 102 -3.85 15.88 -10.34
CA THR A 102 -4.28 15.23 -9.10
C THR A 102 -5.12 16.19 -8.27
N LEU A 103 -6.35 15.79 -7.94
CA LEU A 103 -7.23 16.50 -7.03
C LEU A 103 -7.23 15.79 -5.69
N HIS A 104 -6.76 16.46 -4.63
CA HIS A 104 -6.85 15.95 -3.28
C HIS A 104 -8.25 16.25 -2.75
N VAL A 105 -9.01 15.20 -2.47
CA VAL A 105 -10.41 15.25 -2.08
C VAL A 105 -10.54 14.87 -0.61
N ARG A 106 -11.39 15.58 0.12
CA ARG A 106 -11.80 15.18 1.46
C ARG A 106 -12.40 13.78 1.45
N PRO A 107 -12.03 12.90 2.39
CA PRO A 107 -12.47 11.51 2.38
C PRO A 107 -13.99 11.38 2.41
N GLU A 108 -14.70 12.27 3.12
CA GLU A 108 -16.16 12.25 3.25
C GLU A 108 -16.90 12.54 1.93
N ARG A 109 -16.20 13.15 0.95
CA ARG A 109 -16.79 13.64 -0.31
C ARG A 109 -16.38 12.82 -1.53
N ILE A 110 -15.53 11.81 -1.37
CA ILE A 110 -14.92 11.10 -2.52
C ILE A 110 -15.96 10.44 -3.43
N ALA A 111 -17.00 9.80 -2.87
CA ALA A 111 -18.05 9.14 -3.65
C ALA A 111 -18.93 10.16 -4.40
N GLU A 112 -19.24 11.29 -3.77
CA GLU A 112 -20.02 12.38 -4.37
C GLU A 112 -19.24 13.03 -5.52
N VAL A 113 -17.96 13.33 -5.32
CA VAL A 113 -17.07 13.85 -6.37
C VAL A 113 -16.95 12.87 -7.52
N CYS A 114 -16.72 11.58 -7.25
CA CYS A 114 -16.71 10.53 -8.29
C CYS A 114 -18.00 10.51 -9.10
N GLN A 115 -19.16 10.65 -8.44
CA GLN A 115 -20.45 10.68 -9.12
C GLN A 115 -20.58 11.88 -10.05
N VAL A 116 -20.23 13.09 -9.59
CA VAL A 116 -20.26 14.30 -10.43
C VAL A 116 -19.29 14.17 -11.61
N MET A 117 -18.07 13.68 -11.39
CA MET A 117 -17.10 13.48 -12.45
C MET A 117 -17.58 12.50 -13.54
N ARG A 118 -18.38 11.50 -13.16
CA ARG A 118 -18.99 10.55 -14.10
C ARG A 118 -20.18 11.16 -14.85
N ASP A 119 -21.09 11.81 -14.12
CA ASP A 119 -22.43 12.17 -14.61
C ASP A 119 -22.46 13.51 -15.36
N ASP A 120 -21.57 14.44 -15.03
CA ASP A 120 -21.52 15.75 -15.68
C ASP A 120 -21.10 15.64 -17.16
N LEU A 121 -21.79 16.40 -18.01
CA LEU A 121 -21.63 16.33 -19.45
C LEU A 121 -20.30 16.92 -19.94
N ALA A 122 -19.70 17.86 -19.22
CA ALA A 122 -18.40 18.45 -19.56
C ALA A 122 -17.23 17.62 -19.03
N LEU A 123 -17.43 16.83 -17.97
CA LEU A 123 -16.41 15.97 -17.37
C LEU A 123 -16.36 14.56 -17.99
N ARG A 124 -17.50 13.85 -17.98
CA ARG A 124 -17.68 12.48 -18.51
C ARG A 124 -16.50 11.54 -18.23
N PHE A 125 -16.16 11.32 -16.98
CA PHE A 125 -15.18 10.29 -16.61
C PHE A 125 -15.90 8.94 -16.46
N GLU A 126 -16.04 8.19 -17.56
CA GLU A 126 -16.84 6.96 -17.56
C GLU A 126 -16.11 5.74 -16.97
N LEU A 127 -14.77 5.79 -16.91
CA LEU A 127 -13.94 4.65 -16.51
C LEU A 127 -13.10 4.95 -15.26
N CYS A 128 -13.36 4.24 -14.16
CA CYS A 128 -12.40 4.10 -13.07
C CYS A 128 -11.37 3.02 -13.45
N SER A 129 -10.16 3.47 -13.74
CA SER A 129 -9.06 2.65 -14.28
C SER A 129 -8.32 1.89 -13.18
N SER A 130 -8.10 2.53 -12.03
CA SER A 130 -7.48 1.90 -10.85
C SER A 130 -7.87 2.61 -9.56
N VAL A 131 -8.00 1.86 -8.48
CA VAL A 131 -8.03 2.29 -7.09
C VAL A 131 -6.84 1.62 -6.40
N SER A 132 -6.01 2.40 -5.73
CA SER A 132 -4.78 1.90 -5.10
C SER A 132 -4.51 2.61 -3.79
N GLY A 133 -4.08 1.86 -2.77
CA GLY A 133 -3.62 2.41 -1.50
C GLY A 133 -2.13 2.79 -1.52
N VAL A 134 -1.77 3.79 -0.72
CA VAL A 134 -0.39 4.20 -0.45
C VAL A 134 -0.28 4.53 1.04
N ASP A 135 0.76 4.02 1.71
CA ASP A 135 1.05 4.36 3.10
C ASP A 135 2.29 5.28 3.18
N TYR A 136 2.05 6.54 3.55
CA TYR A 136 3.07 7.56 3.81
C TYR A 136 3.39 7.66 5.30
N LEU A 137 3.88 6.56 5.87
CA LEU A 137 4.33 6.54 7.27
C LEU A 137 5.24 7.75 7.57
N GLY A 138 4.78 8.57 8.52
CA GLY A 138 5.54 9.69 9.04
C GLY A 138 5.45 11.02 8.28
N ALA A 139 4.55 11.14 7.31
CA ALA A 139 4.31 12.39 6.59
C ALA A 139 3.29 13.30 7.31
N ASP A 140 2.22 12.75 7.89
CA ASP A 140 1.08 13.47 8.48
C ASP A 140 0.24 12.54 9.40
N GLU A 141 -0.81 13.06 10.06
CA GLU A 141 -1.84 12.26 10.74
C GLU A 141 -2.64 11.37 9.76
N ARG A 142 -2.88 11.86 8.53
CA ARG A 142 -3.57 11.12 7.46
C ARG A 142 -2.59 10.33 6.59
N ARG A 143 -1.95 9.31 7.16
CA ARG A 143 -0.87 8.57 6.46
C ARG A 143 -1.35 7.64 5.34
N LEU A 144 -2.61 7.21 5.34
CA LEU A 144 -3.14 6.24 4.38
C LEU A 144 -3.86 6.97 3.25
N HIS A 145 -3.34 6.87 2.03
CA HIS A 145 -3.91 7.53 0.86
C HIS A 145 -4.55 6.50 -0.07
N VAL A 146 -5.73 6.82 -0.59
CA VAL A 146 -6.40 6.07 -1.65
C VAL A 146 -6.40 6.91 -2.90
N VAL A 147 -5.87 6.34 -3.97
CA VAL A 147 -5.68 7.01 -5.25
C VAL A 147 -6.57 6.38 -6.30
N TYR A 148 -7.47 7.18 -6.85
CA TYR A 148 -8.38 6.81 -7.94
C TYR A 148 -7.86 7.38 -9.25
N GLN A 149 -7.74 6.56 -10.28
CA GLN A 149 -7.39 7.01 -11.63
C GLN A 149 -8.64 6.94 -12.51
N LEU A 150 -9.18 8.11 -12.84
CA LEU A 150 -10.35 8.24 -13.69
C LEU A 150 -9.92 8.57 -15.12
N THR A 151 -10.58 7.94 -16.08
CA THR A 151 -10.37 8.20 -17.50
C THR A 151 -11.70 8.53 -18.18
N SER A 152 -11.74 9.66 -18.88
CA SER A 152 -12.79 10.00 -19.83
C SER A 152 -12.46 9.45 -21.20
N MET A 153 -13.28 8.54 -21.70
CA MET A 153 -13.18 8.02 -23.06
C MET A 153 -13.70 9.04 -24.07
N THR A 154 -14.77 9.79 -23.72
CA THR A 154 -15.35 10.82 -24.59
C THR A 154 -14.33 11.90 -24.92
N TYR A 155 -13.63 12.42 -23.92
CA TYR A 155 -12.69 13.54 -24.08
C TYR A 155 -11.22 13.11 -24.17
N ARG A 156 -10.92 11.81 -23.98
CA ARG A 156 -9.55 11.25 -23.91
C ARG A 156 -8.70 11.94 -22.83
N ARG A 157 -9.31 12.19 -21.67
CA ARG A 157 -8.69 12.87 -20.52
C ARG A 157 -8.47 11.88 -19.38
N ARG A 158 -7.44 12.14 -18.57
CA ARG A 158 -7.15 11.41 -17.33
C ARG A 158 -7.06 12.38 -16.16
N VAL A 159 -7.54 11.94 -15.01
CA VAL A 159 -7.42 12.65 -13.73
C VAL A 159 -7.15 11.64 -12.62
N ARG A 160 -6.38 12.08 -11.63
CA ARG A 160 -6.18 11.36 -10.37
C ARG A 160 -6.99 12.05 -9.27
N LEU A 161 -7.77 11.28 -8.52
CA LEU A 161 -8.33 11.72 -7.26
C LEU A 161 -7.57 11.05 -6.13
N GLU A 162 -7.28 11.78 -5.06
CA GLU A 162 -6.55 11.26 -3.92
C GLU A 162 -7.28 11.65 -2.63
N ALA A 163 -7.63 10.66 -1.82
CA ALA A 163 -8.23 10.87 -0.51
C ALA A 163 -7.30 10.30 0.56
N ALA A 164 -7.05 11.06 1.62
CA ALA A 164 -6.16 10.65 2.71
C ALA A 164 -6.97 10.42 3.99
N VAL A 165 -6.71 9.31 4.68
CA VAL A 165 -7.35 8.90 5.93
C VAL A 165 -6.31 8.57 6.99
N SER A 166 -6.71 8.68 8.25
CA SER A 166 -5.87 8.29 9.38
C SER A 166 -5.75 6.78 9.47
N ALA A 167 -4.75 6.29 10.22
CA ALA A 167 -4.63 4.86 10.47
C ALA A 167 -5.45 4.40 11.69
N GLU A 168 -5.82 5.32 12.59
CA GLU A 168 -6.73 5.02 13.71
C GLU A 168 -8.17 4.87 13.23
N ASP A 169 -8.59 5.69 12.25
CA ASP A 169 -9.92 5.67 11.64
C ASP A 169 -9.81 5.59 10.10
N PRO A 170 -9.53 4.39 9.55
CA PRO A 170 -9.25 4.20 8.13
C PRO A 170 -10.53 3.98 7.32
N HIS A 171 -11.54 4.84 7.49
CA HIS A 171 -12.84 4.73 6.81
C HIS A 171 -12.93 5.65 5.60
N LEU A 172 -13.54 5.14 4.52
CA LEU A 172 -13.76 5.88 3.29
C LEU A 172 -15.07 5.42 2.61
N PRO A 173 -15.90 6.31 2.04
CA PRO A 173 -17.05 5.89 1.23
C PRO A 173 -16.62 5.07 0.00
N SER A 174 -17.27 3.92 -0.22
CA SER A 174 -17.08 3.10 -1.42
C SER A 174 -17.58 3.82 -2.68
N VAL A 175 -16.84 3.71 -3.78
CA VAL A 175 -17.26 4.23 -5.09
C VAL A 175 -17.86 3.14 -5.97
N THR A 176 -18.07 1.92 -5.47
CA THR A 176 -18.63 0.80 -6.25
C THR A 176 -20.01 1.07 -6.85
N SER A 177 -20.84 1.87 -6.16
CA SER A 177 -22.14 2.33 -6.68
C SER A 177 -22.03 3.26 -7.88
N VAL A 178 -20.89 3.97 -8.00
CA VAL A 178 -20.58 4.87 -9.11
C VAL A 178 -19.84 4.12 -10.22
N TYR A 179 -18.80 3.38 -9.85
CA TYR A 179 -17.94 2.60 -10.72
C TYR A 179 -17.89 1.14 -10.24
N PRO A 180 -18.68 0.24 -10.85
CA PRO A 180 -18.66 -1.18 -10.48
C PRO A 180 -17.28 -1.84 -10.66
N THR A 181 -16.39 -1.26 -11.47
CA THR A 181 -15.01 -1.73 -11.65
C THR A 181 -14.15 -1.58 -10.40
N ALA A 182 -14.56 -0.74 -9.43
CA ALA A 182 -13.82 -0.49 -8.21
C ALA A 182 -13.92 -1.64 -7.18
N ASP A 183 -14.88 -2.58 -7.31
CA ASP A 183 -15.16 -3.63 -6.32
C ASP A 183 -13.88 -4.39 -5.91
N TRP A 184 -13.19 -4.98 -6.89
CA TRP A 184 -11.99 -5.77 -6.63
C TRP A 184 -10.82 -4.94 -6.11
N GLN A 185 -10.73 -3.68 -6.53
CA GLN A 185 -9.61 -2.79 -6.22
C GLN A 185 -9.77 -2.19 -4.81
N GLU A 186 -11.00 -1.89 -4.39
CA GLU A 186 -11.33 -1.54 -3.01
C GLU A 186 -11.08 -2.72 -2.07
N ARG A 187 -11.45 -3.95 -2.46
CA ARG A 187 -11.13 -5.16 -1.69
C ARG A 187 -9.64 -5.41 -1.55
N GLU A 188 -8.87 -5.23 -2.63
CA GLU A 188 -7.40 -5.32 -2.58
C GLU A 188 -6.82 -4.27 -1.63
N THR A 189 -7.31 -3.03 -1.70
CA THR A 189 -6.86 -1.94 -0.83
C THR A 189 -7.20 -2.21 0.64
N TYR A 190 -8.38 -2.78 0.91
CA TYR A 190 -8.75 -3.25 2.25
C TYR A 190 -7.81 -4.35 2.75
N ASP A 191 -7.53 -5.37 1.94
CA ASP A 191 -6.68 -6.48 2.37
C ASP A 191 -5.23 -6.03 2.64
N MET A 192 -4.68 -5.19 1.75
CA MET A 192 -3.29 -4.77 1.78
C MET A 192 -2.98 -3.60 2.72
N PHE A 193 -3.93 -2.66 2.88
CA PHE A 193 -3.74 -1.44 3.68
C PHE A 193 -4.74 -1.30 4.83
N GLY A 194 -5.79 -2.11 4.91
CA GLY A 194 -6.78 -2.06 5.98
C GLY A 194 -7.68 -0.85 5.94
N ILE A 195 -7.94 -0.31 4.75
CA ILE A 195 -8.87 0.81 4.54
C ILE A 195 -10.27 0.23 4.36
N VAL A 196 -11.20 0.65 5.19
CA VAL A 196 -12.58 0.17 5.22
C VAL A 196 -13.42 1.04 4.29
N PHE A 197 -14.00 0.41 3.25
CA PHE A 197 -14.86 1.08 2.29
C PHE A 197 -16.33 0.96 2.70
N ASP A 198 -16.88 2.04 3.25
CA ASP A 198 -18.27 2.09 3.73
C ASP A 198 -19.25 2.01 2.56
N GLY A 199 -20.23 1.10 2.67
CA GLY A 199 -21.21 0.86 1.61
C GLY A 199 -20.76 -0.12 0.52
N HIS A 200 -19.56 -0.70 0.62
CA HIS A 200 -19.08 -1.72 -0.32
C HIS A 200 -19.92 -3.02 -0.21
N PRO A 201 -20.37 -3.63 -1.32
CA PRO A 201 -21.30 -4.77 -1.29
C PRO A 201 -20.74 -6.04 -0.66
N ASN A 202 -19.44 -6.32 -0.82
CA ASN A 202 -18.78 -7.51 -0.28
C ASN A 202 -17.32 -7.25 0.12
N LEU A 203 -17.10 -6.42 1.14
CA LEU A 203 -15.75 -6.08 1.58
C LEU A 203 -15.13 -7.24 2.37
N THR A 204 -14.39 -8.08 1.66
CA THR A 204 -13.68 -9.24 2.21
C THR A 204 -12.27 -9.32 1.64
N ARG A 205 -11.37 -10.00 2.36
CA ARG A 205 -10.01 -10.28 1.89
C ARG A 205 -10.05 -10.98 0.52
N ILE A 206 -9.00 -10.80 -0.27
CA ILE A 206 -8.97 -11.29 -1.65
C ILE A 206 -7.61 -11.84 -2.07
N LEU A 207 -6.53 -11.35 -1.48
CA LEU A 207 -5.16 -11.78 -1.75
C LEU A 207 -4.61 -12.64 -0.61
N MET A 208 -4.88 -12.25 0.63
CA MET A 208 -4.42 -12.97 1.82
C MET A 208 -5.41 -14.07 2.23
N PRO A 209 -4.91 -15.15 2.87
CA PRO A 209 -5.77 -16.12 3.53
C PRO A 209 -6.75 -15.45 4.52
N ASP A 210 -7.94 -16.05 4.69
CA ASP A 210 -9.00 -15.51 5.54
C ASP A 210 -8.57 -15.34 7.01
N ASP A 211 -7.62 -16.16 7.47
CA ASP A 211 -7.06 -16.17 8.83
C ASP A 211 -5.82 -15.27 8.99
N TRP A 212 -5.42 -14.54 7.95
CA TRP A 212 -4.25 -13.67 8.04
C TRP A 212 -4.48 -12.52 9.03
N GLU A 213 -3.46 -12.19 9.82
CA GLU A 213 -3.48 -11.04 10.73
C GLU A 213 -2.63 -9.89 10.19
N GLY A 214 -3.24 -8.71 10.10
CA GLY A 214 -2.61 -7.49 9.62
C GLY A 214 -2.73 -7.24 8.10
N HIS A 215 -2.00 -6.22 7.65
CA HIS A 215 -2.09 -5.59 6.33
C HIS A 215 -0.68 -5.43 5.73
N PRO A 216 -0.26 -6.35 4.83
CA PRO A 216 1.14 -6.48 4.43
C PRO A 216 1.80 -5.26 3.78
N GLN A 217 1.04 -4.37 3.13
CA GLN A 217 1.61 -3.21 2.44
C GLN A 217 1.75 -1.97 3.32
N ARG A 218 1.29 -2.01 4.57
CA ARG A 218 1.60 -0.96 5.56
C ARG A 218 3.10 -0.95 5.88
N LYS A 219 3.68 0.23 6.01
CA LYS A 219 5.14 0.40 6.23
C LYS A 219 5.57 0.09 7.66
N ASP A 220 4.63 -0.02 8.59
CA ASP A 220 4.85 -0.52 9.96
C ASP A 220 4.72 -2.05 10.05
N TYR A 221 4.24 -2.72 9.00
CA TYR A 221 4.17 -4.18 8.96
C TYR A 221 5.58 -4.78 8.87
N PRO A 222 5.96 -5.71 9.76
CA PRO A 222 7.29 -6.29 9.75
C PRO A 222 7.50 -7.08 8.45
N LEU A 223 8.64 -6.85 7.79
CA LEU A 223 9.14 -7.73 6.73
C LEU A 223 9.61 -9.05 7.34
N GLY A 224 8.65 -9.89 7.72
CA GLY A 224 8.87 -11.22 8.28
C GLY A 224 8.08 -12.24 7.48
N GLY A 225 8.79 -13.13 6.77
CA GLY A 225 8.16 -14.34 6.27
C GLY A 225 7.94 -15.29 7.44
N VAL A 226 6.72 -15.81 7.59
CA VAL A 226 6.53 -16.99 8.43
C VAL A 226 7.33 -18.12 7.78
N PRO A 227 8.30 -18.76 8.48
CA PRO A 227 8.97 -19.93 7.93
C PRO A 227 7.89 -20.99 7.67
N VAL A 228 7.74 -21.39 6.40
CA VAL A 228 6.83 -22.48 6.04
C VAL A 228 7.40 -23.76 6.63
N GLU A 229 6.93 -24.12 7.81
CA GLU A 229 7.23 -25.40 8.43
C GLU A 229 6.39 -26.49 7.76
N TYR A 230 7.01 -27.28 6.88
CA TYR A 230 6.40 -28.52 6.41
C TYR A 230 6.34 -29.53 7.56
N LYS A 231 5.22 -29.59 8.28
CA LYS A 231 4.96 -30.62 9.28
C LYS A 231 4.46 -31.89 8.58
N GLY A 232 5.26 -32.97 8.62
CA GLY A 232 4.83 -34.31 8.21
C GLY A 232 4.99 -34.68 6.74
N ALA A 233 5.64 -33.85 5.92
CA ALA A 233 6.02 -34.23 4.56
C ALA A 233 7.31 -35.06 4.58
N GLU A 234 7.18 -36.37 4.76
CA GLU A 234 8.30 -37.29 4.55
C GLU A 234 8.35 -37.65 3.05
N ILE A 235 9.45 -37.31 2.37
CA ILE A 235 9.70 -37.84 1.02
C ILE A 235 10.14 -39.29 1.24
N PRO A 236 9.33 -40.30 0.90
CA PRO A 236 9.75 -41.68 1.09
C PRO A 236 11.00 -41.93 0.23
N PRO A 237 11.99 -42.66 0.79
CA PRO A 237 13.22 -42.95 0.08
C PRO A 237 12.92 -43.75 -1.20
N PRO A 238 13.79 -43.66 -2.23
CA PRO A 238 13.49 -44.12 -3.60
C PRO A 238 13.03 -45.57 -3.71
N ASP A 239 13.47 -46.41 -2.77
CA ASP A 239 13.15 -47.82 -2.58
C ASP A 239 11.69 -48.11 -2.16
N LYS A 240 10.98 -47.11 -1.61
CA LYS A 240 9.57 -47.21 -1.20
C LYS A 240 8.59 -46.52 -2.15
N ARG A 241 9.09 -45.95 -3.26
CA ARG A 241 8.23 -45.32 -4.27
C ARG A 241 7.56 -46.42 -5.09
N ARG A 242 6.22 -46.40 -5.17
CA ARG A 242 5.46 -47.32 -6.04
C ARG A 242 5.94 -47.16 -7.48
N SER A 243 6.62 -48.17 -8.01
CA SER A 243 6.79 -48.35 -9.45
C SER A 243 5.44 -48.78 -10.02
N TYR A 244 4.87 -47.97 -10.90
CA TYR A 244 3.78 -48.43 -11.77
C TYR A 244 4.38 -49.39 -12.80
N GLN A 245 3.91 -50.63 -12.81
CA GLN A 245 4.03 -51.54 -13.95
C GLN A 245 2.86 -51.31 -14.91
#